data_AF-A0A6P0HD40-F1
#
_entry.id   AF-A0A6P0HD40-F1
#
_cell.length_a   1.000
_cell.length_b   1.000
_cell.length_c   1.000
_cell.angle_alpha   90.00
_cell.angle_beta   90.00
_cell.angle_gamma   90.00
#
_symmetry.space_group_name_H-M   'P 1'
#
loop_
_entity.id
_entity.type
_entity.pdbx_description
1 polymer ?
#
loop_
_entity_poly.entity_id
_entity_poly.type
_entity_poly.pdbx_seq_one_letter_code
_entity_poly.pdbx_strand_id
1 'polypeptide(L)'
;MLSVQKYGATHHPGLAKQTIVTERSGRIEDGGVVLAWCPRHKTLEKLHHLEKSVVVLVEWVPCEMEWWAKLNRAFNIVTGEVMHAGLSNEATEILEGIVYEGYKGWTDDISERMVRSSLDDLAALGEYDRDLVLAYARLTKHESSIERLGKIIDKFEASRGLAQASSRRWES
;
A
#
# COMPACT_ATOMS: atom_id res chain seq x y z
N MET A 1 -9.18 -9.78 36.83
CA MET A 1 -9.81 -9.10 35.67
C MET A 1 -8.96 -7.91 35.30
N LEU A 2 -8.13 -8.02 34.26
CA LEU A 2 -7.46 -6.88 33.65
C LEU A 2 -8.40 -6.33 32.59
N SER A 3 -9.04 -5.19 32.86
CA SER A 3 -9.76 -4.46 31.82
C SER A 3 -8.73 -3.86 30.87
N VAL A 4 -8.91 -4.04 29.56
CA VAL A 4 -8.12 -3.34 28.56
C VAL A 4 -8.45 -1.86 28.70
N GLN A 5 -7.59 -1.09 29.36
CA GLN A 5 -7.71 0.37 29.37
C GLN A 5 -7.49 0.86 27.93
N LYS A 6 -8.55 1.36 27.30
CA LYS A 6 -8.46 2.05 26.02
C LYS A 6 -7.85 3.44 26.24
N TYR A 7 -6.53 3.48 26.35
CA TYR A 7 -5.78 4.73 26.26
C TYR A 7 -5.81 5.21 24.80
N GLY A 8 -6.87 5.92 24.42
CA GLY A 8 -6.92 6.61 23.14
C GLY A 8 -5.90 7.74 23.10
N ALA A 9 -5.37 8.06 21.91
CA ALA A 9 -4.36 9.11 21.71
C ALA A 9 -4.76 10.48 22.32
N THR A 10 -6.06 10.75 22.47
CA THR A 10 -6.62 11.95 23.12
C THR A 10 -6.31 12.09 24.62
N HIS A 11 -5.82 11.03 25.28
CA HIS A 11 -5.47 11.06 26.70
C HIS A 11 -4.03 11.55 26.94
N HIS A 12 -3.21 11.66 25.90
CA HIS A 12 -1.86 12.19 26.01
C HIS A 12 -1.86 13.72 25.80
N PRO A 13 -1.38 14.55 26.75
CA PRO A 13 -1.50 16.01 26.70
C PRO A 13 -0.91 16.66 25.44
N GLY A 14 0.15 16.05 24.87
CA GLY A 14 0.76 16.51 23.63
C GLY A 14 -0.02 16.12 22.37
N LEU A 15 -0.75 15.01 22.40
CA LEU A 15 -1.54 14.51 21.26
C LEU A 15 -2.96 15.07 21.28
N ALA A 16 -3.52 15.36 22.44
CA ALA A 16 -4.83 15.98 22.61
C ALA A 16 -4.96 17.35 21.93
N LYS A 17 -3.83 18.04 21.70
CA LYS A 17 -3.75 19.32 20.99
C LYS A 17 -3.70 19.17 19.47
N GLN A 18 -3.53 17.94 18.97
CA GLN A 18 -3.45 17.65 17.56
C GLN A 18 -4.80 17.16 17.04
N THR A 19 -5.09 17.44 15.77
CA THR A 19 -6.26 16.87 15.10
C THR A 19 -6.05 15.37 14.91
N ILE A 20 -6.53 14.56 15.85
CA ILE A 20 -6.45 13.10 15.77
C ILE A 20 -7.59 12.58 14.90
N VAL A 21 -7.25 12.15 13.69
CA VAL A 21 -8.15 11.47 12.77
C VAL A 21 -8.01 9.96 12.96
N THR A 22 -9.13 9.25 13.07
CA THR A 22 -9.18 7.78 13.08
C THR A 22 -9.76 7.24 11.78
N GLU A 23 -9.73 5.92 11.56
CA GLU A 23 -10.41 5.28 10.42
C GLU A 23 -11.89 5.69 10.26
N ARG A 24 -12.55 6.09 11.35
CA ARG A 24 -13.96 6.54 11.33
C ARG A 24 -14.11 8.04 11.11
N SER A 25 -13.06 8.82 11.37
CA SER A 25 -13.05 10.24 11.07
C SER A 25 -13.05 10.39 9.54
N GLY A 26 -13.93 11.23 8.99
CA GLY A 26 -14.21 11.30 7.56
C GLY A 26 -13.00 11.72 6.71
N ARG A 27 -13.05 12.91 6.12
CA ARG A 27 -11.95 13.46 5.31
C ARG A 27 -10.90 14.11 6.21
N ILE A 28 -9.63 13.96 5.84
CA ILE A 28 -8.48 14.59 6.49
C ILE A 28 -8.18 15.91 5.80
N GLU A 29 -7.97 16.98 6.55
CA GLU A 29 -7.55 18.27 6.00
C GLU A 29 -6.06 18.25 5.62
N ASP A 30 -5.71 18.96 4.55
CA ASP A 30 -4.32 19.08 4.09
C ASP A 30 -3.61 20.28 4.73
N GLY A 31 -2.33 20.14 5.07
CA GLY A 31 -1.47 21.20 5.62
C GLY A 31 -1.04 21.03 7.08
N GLY A 32 -0.73 19.81 7.51
CA GLY A 32 -0.25 19.56 8.89
C GLY A 32 0.58 18.28 9.03
N VAL A 33 0.79 17.82 10.26
CA VAL A 33 1.41 16.52 10.54
C VAL A 33 0.31 15.48 10.75
N VAL A 34 0.33 14.41 9.96
CA VAL A 34 -0.61 13.30 10.06
C VAL A 34 0.11 12.07 10.58
N LEU A 35 -0.27 11.60 11.76
CA LEU A 35 0.25 10.34 12.33
C LEU A 35 -0.67 9.18 11.94
N ALA A 36 -0.22 8.33 11.02
CA ALA A 36 -0.89 7.10 10.64
C ALA A 36 -0.39 5.94 11.53
N TRP A 37 -1.14 5.63 12.59
CA TRP A 37 -0.79 4.58 13.55
C TRP A 37 -1.36 3.21 13.15
N CYS A 38 -0.47 2.26 12.90
CA CYS A 38 -0.73 0.91 12.38
C CYS A 38 -1.80 0.91 11.26
N PRO A 39 -1.58 1.69 10.18
CA PRO A 39 -2.59 1.86 9.16
C PRO A 39 -2.78 0.58 8.35
N ARG A 40 -3.97 0.40 7.81
CA ARG A 40 -4.28 -0.54 6.72
C ARG A 40 -4.36 0.23 5.41
N HIS A 41 -4.30 -0.47 4.27
CA HIS A 41 -4.40 0.17 2.95
C HIS A 41 -5.62 1.08 2.79
N LYS A 42 -6.79 0.63 3.24
CA LYS A 42 -8.03 1.44 3.25
C LYS A 42 -7.90 2.77 3.99
N THR A 43 -7.03 2.82 5.00
CA THR A 43 -6.79 4.02 5.82
C THR A 43 -5.81 4.95 5.13
N LEU A 44 -4.82 4.42 4.41
CA LEU A 44 -3.90 5.21 3.60
C LEU A 44 -4.58 5.87 2.39
N GLU A 45 -5.66 5.30 1.87
CA GLU A 45 -6.41 5.92 0.76
C GLU A 45 -6.86 7.36 1.09
N LYS A 46 -7.13 7.63 2.38
CA LYS A 46 -7.51 8.97 2.86
C LYS A 46 -6.37 9.99 2.84
N LEU A 47 -5.15 9.55 2.57
CA LEU A 47 -3.96 10.38 2.54
C LEU A 47 -3.56 10.77 1.11
N HIS A 48 -4.14 10.15 0.08
CA HIS A 48 -3.73 10.38 -1.32
C HIS A 48 -3.89 11.83 -1.78
N HIS A 49 -4.84 12.56 -1.21
CA HIS A 49 -5.09 13.97 -1.56
C HIS A 49 -4.25 14.96 -0.76
N LEU A 50 -3.41 14.49 0.17
CA LEU A 50 -2.59 15.35 1.01
C LEU A 50 -1.29 15.68 0.30
N GLU A 51 -1.16 16.90 -0.19
CA GLU A 51 0.03 17.36 -0.93
C GLU A 51 0.96 18.21 -0.05
N LYS A 52 0.42 18.84 1.00
CA LYS A 52 1.14 19.79 1.88
C LYS A 52 1.41 19.23 3.27
N SER A 53 0.90 18.04 3.55
CA SER A 53 1.02 17.41 4.86
C SER A 53 2.27 16.56 4.98
N VAL A 54 2.86 16.52 6.17
CA VAL A 54 3.90 15.53 6.54
C VAL A 54 3.19 14.32 7.13
N VAL A 55 3.24 13.19 6.43
CA VAL A 55 2.68 11.93 6.89
C VAL A 55 3.76 11.14 7.63
N VAL A 56 3.50 10.81 8.90
CA VAL A 56 4.32 9.92 9.72
C VAL A 56 3.59 8.59 9.86
N LEU A 57 4.14 7.55 9.26
CA LEU A 57 3.60 6.20 9.31
C LEU A 57 4.29 5.42 10.43
N VAL A 58 3.49 4.80 11.31
CA VAL A 58 4.00 4.00 12.43
C VAL A 58 3.39 2.61 12.35
N GLU A 59 4.23 1.58 12.24
CA GLU A 59 3.81 0.18 12.19
C GLU A 59 4.41 -0.62 13.33
N TRP A 60 3.60 -1.50 13.93
CA TRP A 60 4.05 -2.47 14.93
C TRP A 60 4.54 -3.77 14.27
N VAL A 61 4.00 -4.11 13.09
CA VAL A 61 4.34 -5.30 12.31
C VAL A 61 5.03 -4.81 11.04
N PRO A 62 6.33 -5.10 10.82
CA PRO A 62 7.00 -4.68 9.59
C PRO A 62 6.36 -5.37 8.38
N CYS A 63 6.28 -4.61 7.28
CA CYS A 63 6.13 -5.03 5.87
C CYS A 63 4.80 -4.74 5.16
N GLU A 64 3.67 -4.46 5.82
CA GLU A 64 2.42 -4.21 5.06
C GLU A 64 2.50 -2.93 4.20
N MET A 65 3.13 -1.86 4.70
CA MET A 65 3.30 -0.61 3.95
C MET A 65 4.73 -0.39 3.45
N GLU A 66 5.58 -1.42 3.44
CA GLU A 66 6.98 -1.28 3.01
C GLU A 66 7.09 -0.81 1.56
N TRP A 67 6.34 -1.42 0.64
CA TRP A 67 6.32 -0.99 -0.75
C TRP A 67 5.74 0.40 -0.93
N TRP A 68 4.69 0.76 -0.19
CA TRP A 68 4.17 2.13 -0.18
C TRP A 68 5.26 3.12 0.25
N ALA A 69 5.99 2.81 1.32
CA ALA A 69 7.06 3.65 1.83
C ALA A 69 8.21 3.79 0.82
N LYS A 70 8.62 2.68 0.18
CA LYS A 70 9.64 2.67 -0.89
C LYS A 70 9.22 3.49 -2.11
N LEU A 71 7.98 3.35 -2.57
CA LEU A 71 7.45 4.07 -3.73
C LEU A 71 7.33 5.58 -3.46
N ASN A 72 6.98 5.96 -2.22
CA ASN A 72 6.88 7.37 -1.81
C ASN A 72 8.20 7.97 -1.32
N ARG A 73 9.31 7.23 -1.45
CA ARG A 73 10.63 7.65 -0.94
C ARG A 73 10.57 8.11 0.52
N ALA A 74 9.83 7.37 1.34
CA ALA A 74 9.65 7.69 2.74
C ALA A 74 10.99 7.62 3.48
N PHE A 75 11.18 8.52 4.43
CA PHE A 75 12.33 8.50 5.32
C PHE A 75 12.10 7.49 6.45
N ASN A 76 12.96 6.49 6.56
CA ASN A 76 12.92 5.52 7.65
C ASN A 76 13.64 6.10 8.87
N ILE A 77 12.86 6.41 9.92
CA ILE A 77 13.38 7.02 11.16
C ILE A 77 14.35 6.10 11.90
N VAL A 78 14.18 4.78 11.81
CA VAL A 78 15.01 3.79 12.52
C VAL A 78 16.38 3.67 11.87
N THR A 79 16.44 3.63 10.53
CA THR A 79 17.71 3.50 9.79
C THR A 79 18.35 4.84 9.45
N GLY A 80 17.58 5.93 9.45
CA GLY A 80 18.05 7.25 9.03
C GLY A 80 18.19 7.40 7.51
N GLU A 81 17.58 6.51 6.73
CA GLU A 81 17.74 6.45 5.27
C GLU A 81 16.43 6.71 4.53
N VAL A 82 16.53 7.26 3.32
CA VAL A 82 15.41 7.33 2.39
C VAL A 82 15.21 5.95 1.77
N MET A 83 13.99 5.43 1.82
CA MET A 83 13.64 4.14 1.23
C MET A 83 13.53 4.28 -0.30
N HIS A 84 13.93 3.24 -1.01
CA HIS A 84 13.88 3.21 -2.48
C HIS A 84 13.25 1.89 -2.96
N ALA A 85 12.40 1.98 -3.98
CA ALA A 85 11.78 0.79 -4.58
C ALA A 85 12.77 -0.02 -5.43
N GLY A 86 13.86 0.59 -5.91
CA GLY A 86 14.91 -0.09 -6.68
C GLY A 86 14.44 -0.60 -8.04
N LEU A 87 13.34 -0.05 -8.57
CA LEU A 87 12.75 -0.48 -9.84
C LEU A 87 13.55 0.03 -11.03
N SER A 88 13.64 -0.79 -12.07
CA SER A 88 14.08 -0.30 -13.38
C SER A 88 13.03 0.62 -14.01
N ASN A 89 13.45 1.42 -14.99
CA ASN A 89 12.52 2.24 -15.78
C ASN A 89 11.51 1.35 -16.51
N GLU A 90 11.96 0.21 -17.04
CA GLU A 90 11.10 -0.75 -17.75
C GLU A 90 10.05 -1.35 -16.83
N ALA A 91 10.42 -1.78 -15.61
CA ALA A 91 9.46 -2.24 -14.61
C ALA A 91 8.45 -1.13 -14.22
N THR A 92 8.91 0.12 -14.13
CA THR A 92 8.04 1.26 -13.84
C THR A 92 7.01 1.47 -14.94
N GLU A 93 7.41 1.44 -16.21
CA GLU A 93 6.50 1.57 -17.36
C GLU A 93 5.47 0.43 -17.40
N ILE A 94 5.88 -0.80 -17.07
CA ILE A 94 4.96 -1.94 -16.99
C ILE A 94 3.93 -1.75 -15.87
N LEU A 95 4.36 -1.27 -14.69
CA LEU A 95 3.46 -0.98 -13.57
C LEU A 95 2.47 0.14 -13.92
N GLU A 96 2.91 1.19 -14.61
CA GLU A 96 2.04 2.24 -15.15
C GLU A 96 0.99 1.67 -16.13
N GLY A 97 1.42 0.76 -17.01
CA GLY A 97 0.53 0.02 -17.91
C GLY A 97 -0.55 -0.77 -17.16
N ILE A 98 -0.18 -1.51 -16.11
CA ILE A 98 -1.14 -2.25 -15.26
C ILE A 98 -2.18 -1.30 -14.65
N VAL A 99 -1.76 -0.12 -14.17
CA VAL A 99 -2.64 0.91 -13.60
C VAL A 99 -3.55 1.53 -14.66
N TYR A 100 -3.02 1.76 -15.86
CA TYR A 100 -3.76 2.29 -17.01
C TYR A 100 -4.90 1.36 -17.41
N GLU A 101 -4.62 0.06 -17.57
CA GLU A 101 -5.65 -0.97 -17.84
C GLU A 101 -6.74 -1.00 -16.75
N GLY A 102 -6.38 -0.61 -15.53
CA GLY A 102 -7.30 -0.44 -14.41
C GLY A 102 -8.24 0.76 -14.49
N TYR A 103 -8.36 1.48 -15.62
CA TYR A 103 -9.26 2.64 -15.71
C TYR A 103 -10.73 2.29 -15.42
N LYS A 104 -11.17 1.08 -15.80
CA LYS A 104 -12.48 0.50 -15.44
C LYS A 104 -12.46 -0.39 -14.20
N GLY A 105 -11.37 -0.35 -13.43
CA GLY A 105 -11.18 -1.21 -12.25
C GLY A 105 -11.09 -2.69 -12.61
N TRP A 106 -10.44 -3.01 -13.74
CA TRP A 106 -10.17 -4.38 -14.20
C TRP A 106 -11.39 -5.30 -14.22
N THR A 107 -12.50 -4.82 -14.79
CA THR A 107 -13.77 -5.56 -14.85
C THR A 107 -13.90 -6.51 -16.03
N ASP A 108 -13.12 -6.29 -17.07
CA ASP A 108 -13.29 -6.97 -18.35
C ASP A 108 -12.10 -7.87 -18.70
N ASP A 109 -12.38 -8.85 -19.57
CA ASP A 109 -11.44 -9.89 -19.95
C ASP A 109 -10.23 -9.35 -20.73
N ILE A 110 -10.38 -8.21 -21.42
CA ILE A 110 -9.28 -7.59 -22.16
C ILE A 110 -8.27 -7.05 -21.16
N SER A 111 -8.71 -6.24 -20.19
CA SER A 111 -7.83 -5.75 -19.13
C SER A 111 -7.22 -6.89 -18.31
N GLU A 112 -7.97 -7.97 -18.02
CA GLU A 112 -7.39 -9.15 -17.36
C GLU A 112 -6.24 -9.77 -18.19
N ARG A 113 -6.43 -9.91 -19.51
CA ARG A 113 -5.40 -10.46 -20.41
C ARG A 113 -4.16 -9.56 -20.49
N MET A 114 -4.37 -8.26 -20.61
CA MET A 114 -3.28 -7.27 -20.69
C MET A 114 -2.47 -7.26 -19.39
N VAL A 115 -3.14 -7.22 -18.23
CA VAL A 115 -2.47 -7.27 -16.92
C VAL A 115 -1.65 -8.55 -16.79
N ARG A 116 -2.18 -9.72 -17.17
CA ARG A 116 -1.40 -10.98 -17.12
C ARG A 116 -0.14 -10.92 -17.98
N SER A 117 -0.21 -10.33 -19.18
CA SER A 117 0.97 -10.12 -20.03
C SER A 117 2.00 -9.24 -19.32
N SER A 118 1.57 -8.12 -18.76
CA SER A 118 2.45 -7.23 -17.98
C SER A 118 3.08 -7.92 -16.75
N LEU A 119 2.35 -8.82 -16.09
CA LEU A 119 2.89 -9.61 -14.99
C LEU A 119 3.95 -10.62 -15.46
N ASP A 120 3.76 -11.23 -16.63
CA ASP A 120 4.79 -12.08 -17.26
C ASP A 120 6.03 -11.26 -17.61
N ASP A 121 5.87 -10.04 -18.11
CA ASP A 121 6.99 -9.14 -18.43
C ASP A 121 7.77 -8.76 -17.16
N LEU A 122 7.09 -8.37 -16.08
CA LEU A 122 7.74 -8.13 -14.77
C LEU A 122 8.47 -9.37 -14.25
N ALA A 123 7.88 -10.56 -14.42
CA ALA A 123 8.49 -11.80 -13.98
C ALA A 123 9.73 -12.15 -14.83
N ALA A 124 9.72 -11.85 -16.13
CA ALA A 124 10.86 -12.01 -17.01
C ALA A 124 12.03 -11.07 -16.66
N LEU A 125 11.71 -9.87 -16.17
CA LEU A 125 12.70 -8.92 -15.64
C LEU A 125 13.23 -9.31 -14.24
N GLY A 126 12.58 -10.26 -13.57
CA GLY A 126 12.90 -10.62 -12.18
C GLY A 126 12.46 -9.57 -11.14
N GLU A 127 11.61 -8.62 -11.54
CA GLU A 127 11.11 -7.52 -10.71
C GLU A 127 9.65 -7.70 -10.28
N TYR A 128 9.05 -8.85 -10.57
CA TYR A 128 7.72 -9.20 -10.09
C TYR A 128 7.71 -9.44 -8.58
N ASP A 129 6.97 -8.60 -7.85
CA ASP A 129 6.59 -8.79 -6.46
C ASP A 129 5.09 -8.44 -6.31
N ARG A 130 4.33 -9.33 -5.66
CA ARG A 130 2.88 -9.16 -5.50
C ARG A 130 2.54 -7.87 -4.75
N ASP A 131 3.23 -7.64 -3.64
CA ASP A 131 2.93 -6.52 -2.75
C ASP A 131 3.37 -5.21 -3.40
N LEU A 132 4.43 -5.22 -4.21
CA LEU A 132 4.81 -4.10 -5.07
C LEU A 132 3.69 -3.73 -6.05
N VAL A 133 3.19 -4.69 -6.84
CA VAL A 133 2.16 -4.43 -7.86
C VAL A 133 0.90 -3.84 -7.22
N LEU A 134 0.46 -4.42 -6.10
CA LEU A 134 -0.70 -3.95 -5.37
C LEU A 134 -0.46 -2.57 -4.73
N ALA A 135 0.72 -2.33 -4.14
CA ALA A 135 1.07 -1.03 -3.56
C ALA A 135 1.15 0.07 -4.62
N TYR A 136 1.72 -0.22 -5.79
CA TYR A 136 1.81 0.73 -6.90
C TYR A 136 0.41 1.12 -7.41
N ALA A 137 -0.46 0.13 -7.63
CA ALA A 137 -1.83 0.38 -8.04
C ALA A 137 -2.62 1.20 -7.02
N ARG A 138 -2.37 0.99 -5.72
CA ARG A 138 -3.00 1.76 -4.64
C ARG A 138 -2.67 3.24 -4.66
N LEU A 139 -1.56 3.68 -5.24
CA LEU A 139 -1.22 5.12 -5.31
C LEU A 139 -2.31 5.95 -6.03
N THR A 140 -3.08 5.33 -6.93
CA THR A 140 -4.08 6.04 -7.75
C THR A 140 -5.46 5.41 -7.76
N LYS A 141 -5.62 4.17 -7.29
CA LYS A 141 -6.89 3.43 -7.37
C LYS A 141 -7.48 3.17 -5.98
N HIS A 142 -8.80 3.13 -5.92
CA HIS A 142 -9.57 2.80 -4.72
C HIS A 142 -9.43 1.32 -4.34
N GLU A 143 -9.48 1.00 -3.04
CA GLU A 143 -9.28 -0.37 -2.54
C GLU A 143 -10.26 -1.39 -3.16
N SER A 144 -11.49 -1.00 -3.48
CA SER A 144 -12.48 -1.87 -4.13
C SER A 144 -12.05 -2.34 -5.53
N SER A 145 -11.28 -1.52 -6.26
CA SER A 145 -10.67 -1.91 -7.54
C SER A 145 -9.46 -2.81 -7.33
N ILE A 146 -8.70 -2.58 -6.25
CA ILE A 146 -7.50 -3.38 -5.92
C ILE A 146 -7.87 -4.83 -5.59
N GLU A 147 -9.00 -5.08 -4.94
CA GLU A 147 -9.50 -6.45 -4.73
C GLU A 147 -9.64 -7.25 -6.03
N ARG A 148 -9.99 -6.59 -7.14
CA ARG A 148 -10.09 -7.23 -8.46
C ARG A 148 -8.73 -7.49 -9.07
N LEU A 149 -7.83 -6.53 -9.00
CA LEU A 149 -6.43 -6.73 -9.41
C LEU A 149 -5.80 -7.90 -8.63
N GLY A 150 -6.05 -7.98 -7.32
CA GLY A 150 -5.61 -9.10 -6.49
C GLY A 150 -6.09 -10.46 -7.01
N LYS A 151 -7.34 -10.58 -7.45
CA LYS A 151 -7.86 -11.81 -8.08
C LYS A 151 -7.18 -12.15 -9.40
N ILE A 152 -6.82 -11.15 -10.21
CA ILE A 152 -6.07 -11.38 -11.45
C ILE A 152 -4.68 -11.93 -11.12
N ILE A 153 -4.01 -11.33 -10.14
CA ILE A 153 -2.69 -11.79 -9.66
C ILE A 153 -2.80 -13.22 -9.08
N ASP A 154 -3.83 -13.52 -8.29
CA ASP A 154 -4.06 -14.87 -7.76
C ASP A 154 -4.14 -15.91 -8.88
N LYS A 155 -4.88 -15.61 -9.96
CA LYS A 155 -4.98 -16.51 -11.12
C LYS A 155 -3.66 -16.63 -11.87
N PHE A 156 -2.87 -15.55 -11.94
CA PHE A 156 -1.54 -15.56 -12.55
C PHE A 156 -0.57 -16.46 -11.76
N GLU A 157 -0.46 -16.25 -10.44
CA GLU A 157 0.40 -17.05 -9.56
C GLU A 157 0.02 -18.53 -9.59
N ALA A 158 -1.29 -18.83 -9.51
CA ALA A 158 -1.79 -20.19 -9.61
C ALA A 158 -1.42 -20.88 -10.93
N SER A 159 -1.46 -20.15 -12.06
CA SER A 159 -1.10 -20.71 -13.37
C SER A 159 0.39 -21.04 -13.51
N ARG A 160 1.24 -20.39 -12.71
CA ARG A 160 2.70 -20.59 -12.70
C ARG A 160 3.18 -21.55 -11.61
N GLY A 161 2.27 -22.09 -10.80
CA GLY A 161 2.63 -22.89 -9.63
C GLY A 161 3.41 -22.11 -8.57
N LEU A 162 3.36 -20.77 -8.63
CA LEU A 162 3.87 -19.91 -7.57
C LEU A 162 2.88 -20.06 -6.43
N ALA A 163 3.27 -20.78 -5.37
CA ALA A 163 2.45 -20.87 -4.18
C ALA A 163 2.21 -19.45 -3.66
N GLN A 164 1.00 -19.16 -3.17
CA GLN A 164 0.74 -17.94 -2.41
C GLN A 164 1.80 -17.89 -1.30
N ALA A 165 2.76 -16.98 -1.42
CA ALA A 165 3.56 -16.54 -0.30
C ALA A 165 2.62 -15.74 0.61
N SER A 166 1.65 -16.42 1.23
CA SER A 166 0.77 -15.80 2.20
C SER A 166 1.69 -15.33 3.32
N SER A 167 1.82 -14.02 3.52
CA SER A 167 1.45 -13.25 4.73
C SER A 167 1.62 -13.94 6.12
N ARG A 168 2.42 -15.00 6.24
CA ARG A 168 2.70 -15.75 7.46
C ARG A 168 4.21 -15.78 7.66
N ARG A 169 4.76 -14.63 8.04
CA ARG A 169 6.12 -14.55 8.57
C ARG A 169 6.15 -14.56 10.11
N TRP A 170 5.05 -14.98 10.77
CA TRP A 170 4.85 -14.81 12.21
C TRP A 170 4.55 -16.12 12.97
N GLU A 171 5.31 -17.17 12.68
CA GLU A 171 5.49 -18.29 13.62
C GLU A 171 6.99 -18.51 13.86
N SER A 172 7.58 -17.65 14.69
CA SER A 172 8.77 -17.94 15.53
C SER A 172 9.05 -16.77 16.47
#